data_AF-A0A0A2HS03-F1
#
_entry.id   AF-A0A0A2HS03-F1
#
_cell.length_a   1.000
_cell.length_b   1.000
_cell.length_c   1.000
_cell.angle_alpha   90.00
_cell.angle_beta   90.00
_cell.angle_gamma   90.00
#
_symmetry.space_group_name_H-M   'P 1'
#
loop_
_entity.id
_entity.type
_entity.pdbx_description
1 polymer ?
#
loop_
_entity_poly.entity_id
_entity_poly.type
_entity_poly.pdbx_seq_one_letter_code
_entity_poly.pdbx_strand_id
1 'polypeptide(L)'
;MQSVKEKITFYLSALLYLVFNFRMGADAAASMKATLWQILQTAPYVAGVTYVIIALLQYMSGGEKVAWNRRLRLFFALGILAGLVYAIYEYAGVGTVPGK
;
A
#
# COMPACT_ATOMS: atom_id res chain seq x y z
N MET A 1 3.04 26.02 3.73
CA MET A 1 2.85 25.76 2.29
C MET A 1 3.69 24.55 1.91
N GLN A 2 3.13 23.53 1.28
CA GLN A 2 3.92 22.37 0.87
C GLN A 2 4.85 22.73 -0.28
N SER A 3 6.14 22.42 -0.13
CA SER A 3 7.12 22.58 -1.20
C SER A 3 6.76 21.71 -2.40
N VAL A 4 7.11 22.15 -3.62
CA VAL A 4 6.93 21.38 -4.87
C VAL A 4 7.54 19.97 -4.73
N LYS A 5 8.68 19.85 -4.03
CA LYS A 5 9.33 18.57 -3.72
C LYS A 5 8.43 17.61 -2.91
N GLU A 6 7.67 18.13 -1.95
CA GLU A 6 6.76 17.32 -1.12
C GLU A 6 5.59 16.77 -1.93
N LYS A 7 5.06 17.56 -2.87
CA LYS A 7 4.00 17.12 -3.77
C LYS A 7 4.50 16.01 -4.70
N ILE A 8 5.66 16.22 -5.34
CA ILE A 8 6.26 15.23 -6.24
C ILE A 8 6.51 13.92 -5.50
N THR A 9 7.18 13.96 -4.34
CA THR A 9 7.47 12.74 -3.56
C THR A 9 6.20 12.05 -3.07
N PHE A 10 5.14 12.79 -2.79
CA PHE A 10 3.85 12.21 -2.42
C PHE A 10 3.23 11.44 -3.59
N TYR A 11 3.17 12.05 -4.78
CA TYR A 11 2.64 11.38 -5.98
C TYR A 11 3.50 10.19 -6.40
N LEU A 12 4.83 10.28 -6.29
CA LEU A 12 5.73 9.15 -6.53
C LEU A 12 5.46 7.99 -5.56
N SER A 13 5.18 8.28 -4.29
CA SER A 13 4.84 7.24 -3.30
C SER A 13 3.52 6.54 -3.65
N ALA A 14 2.51 7.30 -4.09
CA ALA A 14 1.24 6.73 -4.53
C ALA A 14 1.40 5.90 -5.81
N LEU A 15 2.21 6.36 -6.77
CA LEU A 15 2.51 5.63 -7.99
C LEU A 15 3.24 4.31 -7.66
N LEU A 16 4.26 4.35 -6.81
CA LEU A 16 4.96 3.15 -6.34
C LEU A 16 4.01 2.18 -5.65
N TYR A 17 3.11 2.67 -4.81
CA TYR A 17 2.07 1.83 -4.19
C TYR A 17 1.23 1.08 -5.24
N LEU A 18 0.82 1.75 -6.32
CA LEU A 18 0.07 1.11 -7.40
C LEU A 18 0.92 0.08 -8.15
N VAL A 19 2.19 0.41 -8.45
CA VAL A 19 3.12 -0.50 -9.15
C VAL A 19 3.36 -1.77 -8.34
N PHE A 20 3.55 -1.67 -7.01
CA PHE A 20 3.76 -2.84 -6.16
C PHE A 20 2.49 -3.67 -5.93
N ASN A 21 1.31 -3.09 -6.14
CA ASN A 21 0.04 -3.83 -6.11
C ASN A 21 -0.41 -4.30 -7.48
N PHE A 22 0.33 -4.00 -8.55
CA PHE A 22 -0.02 -4.39 -9.90
C PHE A 22 0.03 -5.90 -10.08
N ARG A 23 -1.05 -6.46 -10.62
CA ARG A 23 -1.16 -7.87 -10.99
C ARG A 23 -1.41 -8.02 -12.46
N MET A 24 -0.55 -8.80 -13.11
CA MET A 24 -0.66 -9.10 -14.52
C MET A 24 -1.68 -10.22 -14.73
N GLY A 25 -2.73 -9.92 -15.49
CA GLY A 25 -3.74 -10.87 -15.96
C GLY A 25 -3.58 -11.18 -17.45
N ALA A 26 -4.48 -12.00 -17.98
CA ALA A 26 -4.46 -12.41 -19.40
C ALA A 26 -4.69 -11.26 -20.38
N ASP A 27 -5.42 -10.22 -19.96
CA ASP A 27 -5.65 -9.00 -20.70
C ASP A 27 -5.61 -7.77 -19.78
N ALA A 28 -5.74 -6.57 -20.36
CA ALA A 28 -5.70 -5.31 -19.61
C ALA A 28 -6.84 -5.22 -18.58
N ALA A 29 -8.04 -5.71 -18.94
CA ALA A 29 -9.20 -5.71 -18.05
C ALA A 29 -9.01 -6.64 -16.84
N ALA A 30 -8.49 -7.85 -17.05
CA ALA A 30 -8.17 -8.80 -16.00
C ALA A 30 -7.04 -8.27 -15.10
N SER A 31 -6.02 -7.62 -15.67
CA SER A 31 -4.92 -7.03 -14.90
C SER A 31 -5.43 -5.92 -13.97
N MET A 32 -6.29 -5.02 -14.47
CA MET A 32 -6.91 -3.99 -13.65
C MET A 32 -7.80 -4.59 -12.57
N LYS A 33 -8.64 -5.58 -12.90
CA LYS A 33 -9.52 -6.24 -11.93
C LYS A 33 -8.72 -6.93 -10.83
N ALA A 34 -7.67 -7.67 -11.20
CA ALA A 34 -6.79 -8.36 -10.24
C ALA A 34 -6.07 -7.36 -9.33
N THR A 35 -5.53 -6.28 -9.89
CA THR A 35 -4.87 -5.20 -9.12
C THR A 35 -5.85 -4.55 -8.13
N LEU A 36 -7.05 -4.19 -8.58
CA LEU A 36 -8.08 -3.60 -7.71
C LEU A 36 -8.51 -4.59 -6.62
N TRP A 37 -8.66 -5.86 -6.96
CA TRP A 37 -9.04 -6.90 -6.02
C TRP A 37 -7.97 -7.09 -4.93
N GLN A 38 -6.70 -7.11 -5.31
CA GLN A 38 -5.59 -7.13 -4.36
C GLN A 38 -5.64 -5.92 -3.44
N ILE A 39 -5.78 -4.70 -3.99
CA ILE A 39 -5.84 -3.48 -3.18
C ILE A 39 -7.02 -3.54 -2.21
N LEU A 40 -8.19 -4.03 -2.64
CA LEU A 40 -9.37 -4.17 -1.77
C LEU A 40 -9.13 -5.17 -0.64
N GLN A 41 -8.40 -6.26 -0.89
CA GLN A 41 -8.07 -7.23 0.13
C GLN A 41 -7.02 -6.73 1.11
N THR A 42 -5.99 -6.02 0.64
CA THR A 42 -4.87 -5.57 1.48
C THR A 42 -5.16 -4.24 2.19
N ALA A 43 -5.95 -3.35 1.59
CA ALA A 43 -6.21 -2.01 2.12
C ALA A 43 -6.80 -1.99 3.53
N PRO A 44 -7.77 -2.87 3.92
CA PRO A 44 -8.28 -2.89 5.29
C PRO A 44 -7.20 -3.23 6.33
N TYR A 45 -6.36 -4.21 6.04
CA TYR A 45 -5.26 -4.61 6.93
C TYR A 45 -4.20 -3.50 7.02
N VAL A 46 -3.80 -2.94 5.88
CA VAL A 46 -2.84 -1.84 5.80
C VAL A 46 -3.39 -0.61 6.54
N ALA A 47 -4.67 -0.30 6.39
CA ALA A 47 -5.33 0.80 7.08
C ALA A 47 -5.38 0.56 8.60
N GLY A 48 -5.68 -0.67 9.04
CA GLY A 48 -5.66 -1.04 10.45
C GLY A 48 -4.29 -0.85 11.09
N VAL A 49 -3.23 -1.37 10.47
CA VAL A 49 -1.85 -1.18 10.93
C VAL A 49 -1.48 0.31 10.92
N THR A 50 -1.84 1.03 9.85
CA THR A 50 -1.61 2.48 9.76
C THR A 50 -2.28 3.22 10.91
N TYR A 51 -3.52 2.86 11.25
CA TYR A 51 -4.27 3.46 12.35
C TYR A 51 -3.57 3.23 13.70
N VAL A 52 -3.10 2.01 13.96
CA VAL A 52 -2.32 1.69 15.18
C VAL A 52 -1.05 2.54 15.26
N ILE A 53 -0.28 2.63 14.17
CA ILE A 53 0.93 3.48 14.14
C ILE A 53 0.58 4.95 14.39
N ILE A 54 -0.48 5.46 13.76
CA ILE A 54 -0.92 6.84 13.98
C ILE A 54 -1.32 7.06 15.44
N ALA A 55 -2.03 6.13 16.07
CA ALA A 55 -2.44 6.23 17.47
C ALA A 55 -1.22 6.28 18.40
N LEU A 56 -0.21 5.42 18.16
CA LEU A 56 1.05 5.43 18.90
C LEU A 56 1.81 6.75 18.72
N LEU A 57 1.89 7.26 17.49
CA LEU A 57 2.54 8.54 17.21
C LEU A 57 1.84 9.70 17.92
N GLN A 58 0.51 9.73 17.91
CA GLN A 58 -0.27 10.76 18.61
C GLN A 58 -0.08 10.67 20.13
N TYR A 59 -0.04 9.45 20.68
CA TYR A 59 0.24 9.24 22.10
C TYR A 59 1.62 9.79 22.50
N MET A 60 2.65 9.51 21.70
CA MET A 60 4.02 9.98 21.94
C MET A 60 4.18 11.50 21.77
N SER A 61 3.35 12.13 20.94
CA SER A 61 3.36 13.59 20.73
C SER A 61 2.41 14.34 21.67
N GLY A 62 2.00 13.74 22.81
CA GLY A 62 1.12 14.39 23.78
C GLY A 62 -0.27 14.69 23.24
N GLY A 63 -0.76 13.95 22.24
CA GLY A 63 -2.08 14.11 21.64
C GLY A 63 -2.11 14.96 20.36
N GLU A 64 -0.97 15.47 19.88
CA GLU A 64 -0.96 16.23 18.63
C GLU A 64 -1.41 15.39 17.42
N LYS A 65 -2.35 15.92 16.63
CA LYS A 65 -2.87 15.22 15.45
C LYS A 65 -1.82 15.12 14.36
N VAL A 66 -1.52 13.90 13.94
CA VAL A 66 -0.67 13.64 12.77
C VAL A 66 -1.30 14.22 11.50
N ALA A 67 -0.54 15.02 10.75
CA ALA A 67 -0.98 15.62 9.49
C ALA A 67 -1.40 14.56 8.44
N TRP A 68 -2.43 14.84 7.65
CA TRP A 68 -3.02 13.88 6.71
C TRP A 68 -2.02 13.33 5.68
N ASN A 69 -1.13 14.18 5.17
CA ASN A 69 -0.08 13.76 4.24
C ASN A 69 0.85 12.70 4.84
N ARG A 70 1.11 12.76 6.15
CA ARG A 70 1.93 11.76 6.84
C ARG A 70 1.17 10.45 7.01
N ARG A 71 -0.13 10.51 7.30
CA ARG A 71 -1.02 9.32 7.38
C ARG A 71 -1.06 8.56 6.06
N LEU A 72 -1.28 9.28 4.96
CA LEU A 72 -1.31 8.68 3.62
C LEU A 72 0.06 8.12 3.20
N ARG A 73 1.16 8.80 3.53
CA ARG A 73 2.51 8.26 3.29
C ARG A 73 2.78 6.98 4.07
N LEU A 74 2.34 6.91 5.33
CA LEU A 74 2.44 5.67 6.13
C LEU A 74 1.61 4.55 5.51
N PHE A 75 0.39 4.85 5.06
CA PHE A 75 -0.46 3.89 4.35
C PHE A 75 0.23 3.37 3.08
N PHE A 76 0.77 4.25 2.22
CA PHE A 76 1.47 3.83 1.02
C PHE A 76 2.72 3.00 1.34
N ALA A 77 3.52 3.39 2.33
CA ALA A 77 4.71 2.66 2.71
C ALA A 77 4.39 1.24 3.21
N LEU A 78 3.42 1.11 4.11
CA LEU A 78 2.96 -0.19 4.59
C LEU A 78 2.33 -1.02 3.46
N GLY A 79 1.58 -0.37 2.58
CA GLY A 79 0.97 -0.99 1.41
C GLY A 79 1.98 -1.51 0.39
N ILE A 80 3.10 -0.79 0.18
CA ILE A 80 4.23 -1.25 -0.65
C ILE A 80 4.87 -2.49 -0.02
N LEU A 81 5.11 -2.48 1.30
CA LEU A 81 5.67 -3.64 2.01
C LEU A 81 4.74 -4.85 1.93
N ALA A 82 3.44 -4.65 2.17
CA ALA A 82 2.44 -5.71 2.05
C ALA A 82 2.37 -6.27 0.62
N GLY A 83 2.30 -5.38 -0.38
CA GLY A 83 2.30 -5.76 -1.80
C GLY A 83 3.55 -6.56 -2.19
N LEU A 84 4.73 -6.14 -1.74
CA LEU A 84 5.98 -6.87 -1.95
C LEU A 84 5.94 -8.27 -1.32
N VAL A 85 5.51 -8.38 -0.06
CA VAL A 85 5.41 -9.68 0.62
C VAL A 85 4.42 -10.62 -0.08
N TYR A 86 3.27 -10.09 -0.51
CA TYR A 86 2.29 -10.86 -1.29
C TYR A 86 2.82 -11.28 -2.66
N ALA A 87 3.55 -10.41 -3.35
CA ALA A 87 4.19 -10.74 -4.61
C ALA A 87 5.21 -11.87 -4.41
N ILE A 88 6.08 -11.76 -3.40
CA ILE A 88 7.04 -12.81 -3.06
C ILE A 88 6.31 -14.12 -2.74
N TYR A 89 5.27 -14.10 -1.90
CA TYR A 89 4.51 -15.30 -1.55
C TYR A 89 3.89 -16.00 -2.77
N GLU A 90 3.33 -15.23 -3.69
CA GLU A 90 2.68 -15.75 -4.89
C GLU A 90 3.69 -16.26 -5.93
N TYR A 91 4.78 -15.52 -6.17
CA TYR A 91 5.79 -15.89 -7.15
C TYR A 91 6.84 -16.89 -6.63
N ALA A 92 7.01 -17.03 -5.31
CA ALA A 92 7.86 -18.06 -4.72
C ALA A 92 7.23 -19.47 -4.76
N GLY A 93 6.06 -19.62 -5.39
CA GLY A 93 5.42 -20.93 -5.61
C GLY A 93 4.69 -21.51 -4.40
N VAL A 94 4.56 -20.75 -3.29
CA VAL A 94 3.82 -21.18 -2.09
C VAL A 94 2.30 -20.99 -2.27
N GLY A 95 1.89 -20.09 -3.17
CA GLY A 95 0.48 -19.85 -3.54
C GLY A 95 0.02 -20.49 -4.86
N THR A 96 0.93 -21.06 -5.65
CA THR A 96 0.56 -21.75 -6.89
C THR A 96 0.13 -23.17 -6.57
N VAL A 97 -1.17 -23.45 -6.62
CA VAL A 97 -1.65 -24.83 -6.76
C VAL A 97 -0.96 -25.40 -8.00
N PRO A 98 -0.22 -26.52 -7.90
CA PRO A 98 0.39 -27.14 -9.06
C PRO A 98 -0.73 -27.65 -9.98
N GLY A 99 -0.86 -27.02 -11.16
CA GLY A 99 -1.75 -27.47 -12.23
C GLY A 99 -3.09 -26.76 -12.32
N LYS A 100 -3.10 -25.57 -12.93
CA LYS A 100 -4.06 -25.20 -13.99
C LYS A 100 -3.36 -24.31 -15.00
#